data_AF-C6LIK0-F1
#
_entry.id   AF-C6LIK0-F1
#
_cell.length_a   1.000
_cell.length_b   1.000
_cell.length_c   1.000
_cell.angle_alpha   90.00
_cell.angle_beta   90.00
_cell.angle_gamma   90.00
#
_symmetry.space_group_name_H-M   'P 1'
#
loop_
_entity.id
_entity.type
_entity.pdbx_description
1 polymer ?
#
loop_
_entity_poly.entity_id
_entity_poly.type
_entity_poly.pdbx_seq_one_letter_code
_entity_poly.pdbx_strand_id
1 'polypeptide(L)'
;MSAIGQKKEFISQAQPARNRQVKNSRLYRELKSYQEAGIQLWLDGKPSTSYQIADCVCERTNYMRDYYVDCRNQVCGIGFDRIRKENQQAVQSPCAKSLNKYEYFLKKSKIVRTKH
;
A
#
# COMPACT_ATOMS: atom_id res chain seq x y z
N MET A 1 32.31 -25.01 -40.37
CA MET A 1 31.75 -24.86 -38.99
C MET A 1 31.49 -23.39 -38.75
N SER A 2 30.23 -22.94 -38.71
CA SER A 2 29.84 -21.64 -38.14
C SER A 2 28.33 -21.48 -38.17
N ALA A 3 27.73 -21.38 -36.99
CA ALA A 3 26.44 -20.74 -36.78
C ALA A 3 26.37 -20.29 -35.31
N ILE A 4 26.90 -19.10 -35.03
CA ILE A 4 26.70 -18.42 -33.74
C ILE A 4 25.32 -17.76 -33.83
N GLY A 5 24.32 -18.45 -33.31
CA GLY A 5 22.95 -17.94 -33.19
C GLY A 5 22.87 -16.84 -32.14
N GLN A 6 22.57 -15.62 -32.58
CA GLN A 6 22.30 -14.47 -31.73
C GLN A 6 21.00 -14.70 -30.95
N LYS A 7 21.08 -14.80 -29.62
CA LYS A 7 19.91 -14.72 -28.74
C LYS A 7 19.43 -13.28 -28.71
N LYS A 8 18.34 -12.99 -29.44
CA LYS A 8 17.58 -11.74 -29.26
C LYS A 8 16.81 -11.82 -27.94
N GLU A 9 17.27 -11.06 -26.96
CA GLU A 9 16.52 -10.71 -25.74
C GLU A 9 15.18 -10.06 -26.15
N PHE A 10 14.09 -10.76 -25.86
CA PHE A 10 12.73 -10.32 -26.17
C PHE A 10 12.28 -9.34 -25.07
N ILE A 11 12.62 -8.06 -25.21
CA ILE A 11 12.14 -7.02 -24.28
C ILE A 11 10.64 -6.81 -24.52
N SER A 12 9.81 -7.24 -23.57
CA SER A 12 8.36 -7.08 -23.61
C SER A 12 7.97 -5.60 -23.60
N GLN A 13 7.47 -5.10 -24.73
CA GLN A 13 7.05 -3.71 -24.96
C GLN A 13 5.81 -3.26 -24.14
N ALA A 14 5.28 -4.07 -23.21
CA ALA A 14 4.06 -3.80 -22.45
C ALA A 14 4.26 -2.93 -21.18
N GLN A 15 5.49 -2.86 -20.66
CA GLN A 15 5.81 -2.15 -19.40
C GLN A 15 5.69 -0.61 -19.44
N PRO A 16 6.06 0.11 -20.52
CA PRO A 16 6.00 1.58 -20.51
C PRO A 16 4.58 2.16 -20.61
N ALA A 17 3.66 1.47 -21.29
CA ALA A 17 2.28 1.94 -21.49
C ALA A 17 1.49 1.97 -20.17
N ARG A 18 1.57 0.90 -19.36
CA ARG A 18 0.91 0.84 -18.05
C ARG A 18 1.43 1.90 -17.08
N ASN A 19 2.75 2.12 -17.06
CA ASN A 19 3.35 3.11 -16.15
C ASN A 19 2.84 4.52 -16.44
N ARG A 20 2.65 4.84 -17.73
CA ARG A 20 2.06 6.12 -18.14
C ARG A 20 0.60 6.21 -17.73
N GLN A 21 -0.17 5.14 -17.89
CA GLN A 21 -1.58 5.09 -17.49
C GLN A 21 -1.75 5.29 -15.97
N VAL A 22 -0.95 4.59 -15.14
CA VAL A 22 -0.96 4.75 -13.69
C VAL A 22 -0.61 6.18 -13.28
N LYS A 23 0.45 6.76 -13.86
CA LYS A 23 0.86 8.15 -13.59
C LYS A 23 -0.18 9.19 -14.02
N ASN A 24 -1.01 8.87 -15.00
CA ASN A 24 -2.11 9.72 -15.44
C ASN A 24 -3.41 9.49 -14.64
N SER A 25 -3.46 8.46 -13.78
CA SER A 25 -4.65 8.15 -13.00
C SER A 25 -4.94 9.23 -11.94
N ARG A 26 -6.23 9.45 -11.66
CA ARG A 26 -6.68 10.35 -10.60
C ARG A 26 -6.15 9.91 -9.23
N LEU A 27 -6.18 8.61 -8.95
CA LEU A 27 -5.72 8.02 -7.69
C LEU A 27 -4.23 8.28 -7.46
N TYR A 28 -3.40 8.12 -8.48
CA TYR A 28 -1.97 8.44 -8.36
C TYR A 28 -1.73 9.91 -7.99
N ARG A 29 -2.41 10.85 -8.67
CA ARG A 29 -2.23 12.30 -8.41
C ARG A 29 -2.66 12.68 -7.00
N GLU A 30 -3.77 12.10 -6.52
CA GLU A 30 -4.25 12.25 -5.14
C GLU A 30 -3.23 11.70 -4.12
N LEU A 31 -2.77 10.46 -4.30
CA LEU A 31 -1.82 9.85 -3.38
C LEU A 31 -0.45 10.55 -3.39
N LYS A 32 -0.03 11.07 -4.55
CA LYS A 32 1.19 11.86 -4.65
C LYS A 32 1.10 13.14 -3.82
N SER A 33 -0.03 13.86 -3.85
CA SER A 33 -0.18 15.07 -3.04
C SER A 33 -0.19 14.76 -1.54
N TYR A 34 -0.77 13.63 -1.13
CA TYR A 34 -0.68 13.18 0.27
C TYR A 34 0.76 12.86 0.68
N GLN A 35 1.49 12.10 -0.16
CA GLN A 35 2.87 11.76 0.11
C GLN A 35 3.77 13.01 0.18
N GLU A 36 3.54 14.00 -0.68
CA GLU A 36 4.23 15.30 -0.66
C GLU A 36 3.88 16.13 0.58
N ALA A 37 2.67 16.01 1.12
CA ALA A 37 2.26 16.59 2.39
C ALA A 37 2.79 15.82 3.63
N GLY A 38 3.59 14.77 3.43
CA GLY A 38 4.15 13.95 4.51
C GLY A 38 3.20 12.90 5.09
N ILE A 39 2.03 12.68 4.46
CA ILE A 39 1.10 11.61 4.85
C ILE A 39 1.69 10.26 4.47
N GLN A 40 1.74 9.35 5.44
CA GLN A 40 2.29 8.01 5.24
C GLN A 40 1.28 7.13 4.49
N LEU A 41 1.77 6.31 3.56
CA LEU A 41 0.93 5.44 2.74
C LEU A 41 1.30 3.97 2.97
N TRP A 42 0.28 3.11 3.09
CA TRP A 42 0.46 1.67 3.22
C TRP A 42 -0.41 0.89 2.24
N LEU A 43 0.13 -0.23 1.76
CA LEU A 43 -0.58 -1.25 0.99
C LEU A 43 -0.48 -2.58 1.73
N ASP A 44 -1.61 -3.17 2.09
CA ASP A 44 -1.69 -4.43 2.84
C ASP A 44 -0.79 -4.40 4.09
N GLY A 45 -0.91 -3.33 4.88
CA GLY A 45 -0.13 -3.07 6.11
C GLY A 45 1.36 -2.74 5.91
N LYS A 46 1.88 -2.63 4.70
CA LYS A 46 3.29 -2.34 4.42
C LYS A 46 3.49 -0.92 3.88
N PRO A 47 4.52 -0.16 4.32
CA PRO A 47 4.84 1.13 3.74
C PRO A 47 4.98 1.02 2.22
N SER A 48 4.36 1.94 1.49
CA SER A 48 4.32 1.90 0.03
C SER A 48 4.32 3.28 -0.58
N THR A 49 4.57 3.34 -1.89
CA THR A 49 4.55 4.59 -2.65
C THR A 49 3.18 4.83 -3.28
N SER A 50 2.88 6.10 -3.53
CA SER A 50 1.72 6.52 -4.34
C SER A 50 1.59 5.75 -5.65
N TYR A 51 2.70 5.49 -6.34
CA TYR A 51 2.72 4.70 -7.58
C TYR A 51 2.30 3.24 -7.35
N GLN A 52 2.92 2.55 -6.37
CA GLN A 52 2.63 1.14 -6.10
C GLN A 52 1.17 0.91 -5.72
N ILE A 53 0.61 1.80 -4.90
CA ILE A 53 -0.80 1.72 -4.52
C ILE A 53 -1.68 1.97 -5.74
N ALA A 54 -1.40 3.01 -6.52
CA ALA A 54 -2.20 3.32 -7.70
C ALA A 54 -2.16 2.19 -8.75
N ASP A 55 -0.99 1.61 -9.02
CA ASP A 55 -0.83 0.45 -9.92
C ASP A 55 -1.63 -0.76 -9.43
N CYS A 56 -1.61 -1.05 -8.12
CA CYS A 56 -2.32 -2.20 -7.56
C CYS A 56 -3.84 -2.00 -7.45
N VAL A 57 -4.29 -0.79 -7.09
CA VAL A 57 -5.70 -0.49 -6.79
C VAL A 57 -6.49 -0.07 -8.03
N CYS A 58 -5.86 0.56 -9.03
CA CYS A 58 -6.57 1.05 -10.22
C CYS A 58 -7.25 -0.07 -11.03
N GLU A 59 -6.82 -1.32 -10.85
CA GLU A 59 -7.39 -2.50 -11.51
C GLU A 59 -8.34 -3.32 -10.61
N ARG A 60 -8.53 -2.92 -9.34
CA ARG A 60 -9.11 -3.80 -8.31
C ARG A 60 -10.11 -3.08 -7.41
N THR A 61 -11.37 -3.52 -7.45
CA THR A 61 -12.47 -2.98 -6.61
C THR A 61 -12.47 -3.51 -5.17
N ASN A 62 -11.50 -4.34 -4.80
CA ASN A 62 -11.50 -5.07 -3.54
C ASN A 62 -10.50 -4.53 -2.51
N TYR A 63 -10.26 -3.22 -2.48
CA TYR A 63 -9.46 -2.56 -1.44
C TYR A 63 -10.32 -1.57 -0.65
N MET A 64 -10.16 -1.55 0.68
CA MET A 64 -10.68 -0.45 1.52
C MET A 64 -9.56 0.54 1.81
N ARG A 65 -9.96 1.81 1.92
CA ARG A 65 -9.10 2.91 2.30
C ARG A 65 -9.38 3.30 3.76
N ASP A 66 -8.39 3.15 4.62
CA ASP A 66 -8.45 3.54 6.03
C ASP A 66 -7.65 4.82 6.29
N TYR A 67 -8.14 5.67 7.19
CA TYR A 67 -7.47 6.90 7.60
C TYR A 67 -6.90 6.77 9.00
N TYR A 68 -5.65 7.19 9.16
CA TYR A 68 -4.97 7.26 10.44
C TYR A 68 -4.82 8.72 10.85
N VAL A 69 -5.22 9.02 12.08
CA VAL A 69 -5.14 10.37 12.66
C VAL A 69 -4.10 10.43 13.77
N ASP A 70 -3.47 11.60 13.90
CA ASP A 70 -2.55 11.89 15.00
C ASP A 70 -3.28 12.32 16.29
N CYS A 71 -2.52 12.71 17.31
CA CYS A 71 -3.07 13.19 18.58
C CYS A 71 -3.83 14.52 18.48
N ARG A 72 -3.73 15.22 17.35
CA ARG A 72 -4.45 16.46 17.04
C ARG A 72 -5.65 16.21 16.13
N ASN A 73 -6.02 14.94 15.92
CA ASN A 73 -7.11 14.52 15.05
C ASN A 73 -6.90 14.92 13.57
N GLN A 74 -5.65 15.08 13.13
CA GLN A 74 -5.28 15.35 11.75
C GLN A 74 -4.87 14.07 11.04
N VAL A 75 -5.27 13.89 9.78
CA VAL A 75 -4.89 12.72 9.00
C VAL A 75 -3.38 12.72 8.78
N CYS A 76 -2.70 11.73 9.34
CA CYS A 76 -1.26 11.52 9.22
C CYS A 76 -0.91 10.30 8.35
N GLY A 77 -1.91 9.48 8.01
CA GLY A 77 -1.68 8.26 7.27
C GLY A 77 -2.91 7.71 6.54
N ILE A 78 -2.68 6.98 5.45
CA ILE A 78 -3.72 6.30 4.66
C ILE A 78 -3.29 4.87 4.34
N GLY A 79 -4.11 3.89 4.72
CA GLY A 79 -3.90 2.48 4.42
C GLY A 79 -4.84 1.98 3.32
N PHE A 80 -4.34 1.09 2.46
CA PHE A 80 -5.15 0.34 1.49
C PHE A 80 -5.03 -1.14 1.78
N ASP A 81 -6.10 -1.74 2.29
CA ASP A 81 -6.12 -3.15 2.67
C ASP A 81 -7.11 -3.94 1.80
N ARG A 82 -6.65 -5.09 1.31
CA ARG A 82 -7.44 -5.94 0.43
C ARG A 82 -8.58 -6.62 1.19
N ILE A 83 -9.82 -6.40 0.76
CA ILE A 83 -10.98 -7.17 1.17
C ILE A 83 -10.93 -8.54 0.50
N ARG A 84 -10.88 -9.60 1.33
CA ARG A 84 -11.08 -10.98 0.89
C ARG A 84 -12.54 -11.37 1.13
N LYS A 85 -13.15 -12.11 0.19
CA LYS A 85 -14.56 -12.58 0.32
C LYS A 85 -14.77 -13.46 1.56
N GLU A 86 -13.72 -14.15 2.02
CA GLU A 86 -13.74 -14.99 3.22
C GLU A 86 -13.98 -14.21 4.54
N ASN A 87 -13.73 -12.89 4.55
CA ASN A 87 -13.85 -12.04 5.74
C ASN A 87 -15.20 -11.31 5.86
N GLN A 88 -16.18 -11.62 5.01
CA GLN A 88 -17.50 -10.96 5.04
C GLN A 88 -18.40 -11.40 6.22
N GLN A 89 -17.96 -12.37 7.04
CA GLN A 89 -18.73 -12.86 8.20
C GLN A 89 -18.33 -12.25 9.56
N ALA A 90 -17.41 -11.27 9.62
CA ALA A 90 -17.02 -10.63 10.88
C ALA A 90 -17.47 -9.16 11.03
N VAL A 91 -18.50 -8.72 10.30
CA VAL A 91 -19.13 -7.41 10.56
C VAL A 91 -20.19 -7.55 11.65
N GLN A 92 -19.72 -7.89 12.85
CA GLN A 92 -20.25 -7.32 14.07
C GLN A 92 -19.04 -6.84 14.86
N SER A 93 -18.61 -5.60 14.60
CA SER A 93 -17.67 -4.93 15.49
C SER A 93 -18.50 -4.10 16.48
N PRO A 94 -18.70 -4.58 17.72
CA PRO A 94 -19.33 -3.79 18.75
C PRO A 94 -18.36 -2.68 19.15
N CYS A 95 -18.83 -1.44 19.09
CA CYS A 95 -18.57 -0.38 20.06
C CYS A 95 -17.16 -0.34 20.71
N ALA A 96 -16.42 0.73 20.40
CA ALA A 96 -15.55 1.46 21.32
C ALA A 96 -14.93 0.67 22.49
N LYS A 97 -13.67 0.22 22.34
CA LYS A 97 -12.75 0.12 23.48
C LYS A 97 -11.39 0.65 23.10
N SER A 98 -11.04 1.72 23.79
CA SER A 98 -9.75 2.37 23.84
C SER A 98 -8.62 1.37 24.03
N LEU A 99 -7.83 1.14 22.99
CA LEU A 99 -6.47 0.65 23.14
C LEU A 99 -5.61 1.52 22.24
N ASN A 100 -4.82 2.37 22.89
CA ASN A 100 -3.88 3.28 22.27
C ASN A 100 -3.02 2.50 21.26
N LYS A 101 -3.22 2.74 19.98
CA LYS A 101 -2.53 2.04 18.87
C LYS A 101 -1.01 2.23 18.92
N TYR A 102 -0.49 3.24 19.62
CA TYR A 102 0.95 3.40 19.87
C TYR A 102 1.52 2.26 20.73
N GLU A 103 0.75 1.66 21.66
CA GLU A 103 1.17 0.47 22.42
C GLU A 103 1.41 -0.74 21.52
N TYR A 104 0.63 -0.89 20.44
CA TYR A 104 0.78 -2.01 19.50
C TYR A 104 2.11 -1.93 18.73
N PHE A 105 2.51 -0.74 18.30
CA PHE A 105 3.78 -0.53 17.60
C PHE A 105 4.99 -0.59 18.55
N LEU A 106 4.88 -0.09 19.78
CA LEU A 106 5.94 -0.18 20.80
C LEU A 106 6.15 -1.61 21.32
N LYS A 107 5.11 -2.45 21.38
CA LYS A 107 5.27 -3.88 21.71
C LYS A 107 6.04 -4.66 20.65
N LYS A 108 5.89 -4.33 19.37
CA LYS A 108 6.64 -5.01 18.29
C LYS A 108 8.10 -4.57 18.17
N SER A 109 8.44 -3.33 18.54
CA SER A 109 9.84 -2.88 18.51
C SER A 109 10.71 -3.46 19.64
N LYS A 110 10.11 -3.89 20.76
CA LYS A 110 10.83 -4.56 21.86
C LYS A 110 11.25 -6.01 21.55
N ILE A 111 10.73 -6.63 20.48
CA ILE A 111 11.07 -8.02 20.12
C ILE A 111 12.41 -8.11 19.36
N VAL A 112 12.99 -6.99 18.91
CA VAL A 112 14.25 -6.99 18.13
C VAL A 112 15.50 -6.72 18.99
N ARG A 113 15.37 -6.52 20.31
CA ARG A 113 16.52 -6.28 21.22
C ARG A 113 16.52 -7.19 22.45
N THR A 114 16.60 -8.50 22.21
CA THR A 114 17.20 -9.45 23.16
C THR A 114 17.68 -10.67 22.40
N LYS A 115 18.90 -10.59 21.89
CA LYS A 115 19.78 -11.74 21.73
C LYS A 115 20.99 -11.44 22.62
N HIS A 116 20.94 -11.97 23.84
CA HIS A 116 22.14 -12.28 24.61
C HIS A 116 22.43 -13.76 24.40
#